data_AF-Q4L8Y2-F1
#
_entry.id   AF-Q4L8Y2-F1
#
_cell.length_a   1.000
_cell.length_b   1.000
_cell.length_c   1.000
_cell.angle_alpha   90.00
_cell.angle_beta   90.00
_cell.angle_gamma   90.00
#
_symmetry.space_group_name_H-M   'P 1'
#
loop_
_entity.id
_entity.type
_entity.pdbx_description
1 polymer ?
#
loop_
_entity_poly.entity_id
_entity_poly.type
_entity_poly.pdbx_seq_one_letter_code
_entity_poly.pdbx_strand_id
1 'polypeptide(L)'
;MTFEERIQALRSEKSRTSFSFHFIDLYSEEEWMNMSVKQRTRQEREFIAQLDQIPRVRMPFSSQEGYKFKLYNQEYQYNEVKKNFKDL
;
A
#
# COMPACT_ATOMS: atom_id res chain seq x y z
N MET A 1 3.42 1.06 14.66
CA MET A 1 2.66 1.67 13.56
C MET A 1 2.23 0.56 12.61
N THR A 2 0.93 0.34 12.46
CA THR A 2 0.35 -0.65 11.54
C THR A 2 0.39 -0.12 10.10
N PHE A 3 0.18 -1.00 9.11
CA PHE A 3 0.09 -0.58 7.72
C PHE A 3 -1.10 0.34 7.47
N GLU A 4 -2.23 0.10 8.15
CA GLU A 4 -3.41 0.98 8.07
C GLU A 4 -3.09 2.41 8.54
N GLU A 5 -2.37 2.55 9.66
CA GLU A 5 -1.93 3.86 10.15
C GLU A 5 -1.01 4.57 9.14
N ARG A 6 -0.08 3.84 8.52
CA ARG A 6 0.82 4.38 7.47
C ARG A 6 0.05 4.84 6.24
N ILE A 7 -0.94 4.06 5.79
CA ILE A 7 -1.79 4.43 4.65
C ILE A 7 -2.66 5.64 4.97
N GLN A 8 -3.18 5.75 6.20
CA GLN A 8 -3.99 6.89 6.61
C GLN A 8 -3.14 8.18 6.69
N ALA A 9 -1.88 8.08 7.11
CA ALA A 9 -0.93 9.18 7.05
C ALA A 9 -0.68 9.61 5.60
N LEU A 10 -0.39 8.66 4.70
CA LEU A 10 -0.20 8.92 3.27
C LEU A 10 -1.45 9.53 2.61
N ARG A 11 -2.65 9.06 2.96
CA ARG A 11 -3.92 9.66 2.51
C ARG A 11 -4.04 11.12 2.95
N SER A 12 -3.68 11.40 4.20
CA SER A 12 -3.73 12.76 4.75
C SER A 12 -2.76 13.70 4.02
N GLU A 13 -1.58 13.19 3.64
CA GLU A 13 -0.59 13.94 2.84
C GLU A 13 -1.07 14.18 1.41
N LYS A 14 -1.58 13.15 0.72
CA LYS A 14 -2.03 13.26 -0.68
C LYS A 14 -3.32 14.09 -0.82
N SER A 15 -4.08 14.29 0.26
CA SER A 15 -5.36 15.01 0.29
C SER A 15 -6.36 14.56 -0.78
N ARG A 16 -6.32 13.28 -1.18
CA ARG A 16 -7.17 12.67 -2.22
C ARG A 16 -7.90 11.45 -1.68
N THR A 17 -9.11 11.21 -2.19
CA THR A 17 -9.95 10.06 -1.83
C THR A 17 -9.55 8.78 -2.58
N SER A 18 -8.81 8.91 -3.68
CA SER A 18 -8.27 7.78 -4.44
C SER A 18 -6.90 8.14 -4.99
N PHE A 19 -5.92 7.25 -4.84
CA PHE A 19 -4.57 7.45 -5.36
C PHE A 19 -3.82 6.12 -5.52
N SER A 20 -2.88 6.09 -6.46
CA SER A 20 -1.85 5.06 -6.55
C SER A 20 -0.65 5.44 -5.68
N PHE A 21 -0.02 4.45 -5.08
CA PHE A 21 1.19 4.60 -4.25
C PHE A 21 2.06 3.35 -4.34
N HIS A 22 3.35 3.49 -4.06
CA HIS A 22 4.28 2.37 -3.93
C HIS A 22 4.52 2.03 -2.46
N PHE A 23 5.02 0.83 -2.17
CA PHE A 23 5.29 0.42 -0.79
C PHE A 23 6.28 1.37 -0.07
N ILE A 24 7.27 1.91 -0.80
CA ILE A 24 8.21 2.92 -0.29
C ILE A 24 7.52 4.18 0.22
N ASP A 25 6.39 4.59 -0.37
CA ASP A 25 5.66 5.81 0.00
C ASP A 25 5.03 5.72 1.40
N LEU A 26 4.99 4.52 2.00
CA LEU A 26 4.51 4.30 3.38
C LEU A 26 5.57 4.62 4.44
N TYR A 27 6.79 4.95 4.03
CA TYR A 27 7.91 5.23 4.91
C TYR A 27 8.48 6.61 4.61
N SER A 28 9.01 7.26 5.63
CA SER A 28 9.87 8.42 5.42
C SER A 28 11.17 8.00 4.72
N GLU A 29 11.82 8.95 4.05
CA GLU A 29 13.12 8.70 3.39
C GLU A 29 14.16 8.16 4.40
N GLU A 30 14.20 8.73 5.60
CA GLU A 30 15.09 8.29 6.68
C GLU A 30 14.80 6.86 7.15
N GLU A 31 13.53 6.51 7.38
CA GLU A 31 13.15 5.12 7.72
C GLU A 31 13.54 4.15 6.60
N TRP A 32 13.27 4.53 5.34
CA TRP A 32 13.56 3.69 4.21
C TRP A 32 15.06 3.44 4.06
N MET A 33 15.87 4.49 4.14
CA MET A 33 17.33 4.42 4.04
C MET A 33 17.96 3.58 5.16
N ASN A 34 17.38 3.61 6.36
CA ASN A 34 17.83 2.79 7.48
C ASN A 34 17.43 1.31 7.38
N MET A 35 16.48 0.95 6.52
CA MET A 35 16.08 -0.44 6.28
C MET A 35 16.98 -1.12 5.23
N SER A 36 17.48 -2.30 5.56
CA SER A 36 18.15 -3.16 4.57
C SER A 36 17.17 -3.68 3.51
N VAL A 37 17.70 -4.04 2.33
CA VAL A 37 16.90 -4.66 1.26
C VAL A 37 16.10 -5.86 1.76
N LYS A 38 16.70 -6.71 2.61
CA LYS A 38 16.02 -7.88 3.20
C LYS A 38 14.83 -7.48 4.09
N GLN A 39 14.97 -6.41 4.89
CA GLN A 39 13.88 -5.89 5.72
C GLN A 39 12.77 -5.29 4.87
N ARG A 40 13.10 -4.48 3.86
CA ARG A 40 12.12 -3.90 2.93
C ARG A 40 11.28 -5.00 2.25
N THR A 41 11.96 -6.01 1.69
CA THR A 41 11.30 -7.16 1.06
C THR A 41 10.43 -7.96 2.02
N ARG A 42 10.90 -8.18 3.25
CA ARG A 42 10.12 -8.88 4.28
C ARG A 42 8.85 -8.11 4.65
N GLN A 43 8.99 -6.81 4.93
CA GLN A 43 7.85 -5.98 5.32
C GLN A 43 6.83 -5.86 4.19
N GLU A 44 7.28 -5.77 2.93
CA GLU A 44 6.35 -5.74 1.81
C GLU A 44 5.61 -7.06 1.63
N ARG A 45 6.27 -8.20 1.86
CA ARG A 45 5.57 -9.50 1.89
C ARG A 45 4.52 -9.57 2.99
N GLU A 46 4.84 -9.07 4.18
CA GLU A 46 3.89 -8.99 5.30
C GLU A 46 2.71 -8.06 4.95
N PHE A 47 2.98 -6.94 4.29
CA PHE A 47 1.97 -6.03 3.78
C PHE A 47 1.05 -6.69 2.75
N ILE A 48 1.60 -7.40 1.77
CA ILE A 48 0.82 -8.12 0.76
C ILE A 48 -0.03 -9.22 1.40
N ALA A 49 0.52 -9.95 2.39
CA ALA A 49 -0.23 -10.97 3.12
C ALA A 49 -1.40 -10.39 3.95
N GLN A 50 -1.28 -9.13 4.37
CA GLN A 50 -2.32 -8.41 5.10
C GLN A 50 -3.19 -7.54 4.18
N LEU A 51 -2.93 -7.51 2.87
CA LEU A 51 -3.58 -6.59 1.94
C LEU A 51 -5.10 -6.77 1.92
N ASP A 52 -5.58 -8.01 1.97
CA ASP A 52 -7.01 -8.35 2.05
C ASP A 52 -7.67 -7.88 3.37
N GLN A 53 -6.89 -7.63 4.41
CA GLN A 53 -7.36 -7.13 5.70
C GLN A 53 -7.32 -5.59 5.78
N ILE A 54 -6.59 -4.94 4.87
CA ILE A 54 -6.49 -3.48 4.82
C ILE A 54 -7.63 -2.97 3.94
N PRO A 55 -8.69 -2.40 4.53
CA PRO A 55 -9.81 -1.93 3.74
C PRO A 55 -9.35 -0.83 2.79
N ARG A 56 -9.95 -0.78 1.60
CA ARG A 56 -9.74 0.27 0.58
C ARG A 56 -8.40 0.22 -0.14
N VAL A 57 -7.51 -0.72 0.18
CA VAL A 57 -6.27 -0.94 -0.56
C VAL A 57 -6.41 -2.17 -1.45
N ARG A 58 -5.89 -2.07 -2.67
CA ARG A 58 -5.79 -3.21 -3.59
C ARG A 58 -4.50 -3.15 -4.39
N MET A 59 -4.02 -4.32 -4.82
CA MET A 59 -2.98 -4.43 -5.83
C MET A 59 -3.63 -4.46 -7.23
N PRO A 60 -3.29 -3.54 -8.15
CA PRO A 60 -3.78 -3.59 -9.53
C PRO A 60 -3.20 -4.80 -10.27
N PHE A 61 -3.90 -5.25 -11.32
CA PHE A 61 -3.53 -6.45 -12.08
C PHE A 61 -2.11 -6.36 -12.68
N SER A 62 -1.71 -5.18 -13.16
CA SER A 62 -0.35 -4.91 -13.65
C SER A 62 0.73 -5.21 -12.61
N SER A 63 0.44 -4.94 -11.34
CA SER A 63 1.35 -5.17 -10.21
C SER A 63 1.29 -6.59 -9.67
N GLN A 64 0.18 -7.31 -9.89
CA GLN A 64 0.08 -8.74 -9.56
C GLN A 64 1.03 -9.58 -10.41
N GLU A 65 1.22 -9.23 -11.70
CA GLU A 65 2.22 -9.89 -12.53
C GLU A 65 3.63 -9.63 -12.01
N GLY A 66 3.97 -8.37 -11.70
CA GLY A 66 5.27 -8.03 -11.12
C GLY A 66 5.56 -8.80 -9.83
N TYR A 67 4.57 -8.90 -8.93
CA TYR A 67 4.72 -9.68 -7.70
C TYR A 67 4.93 -11.18 -7.96
N LYS A 68 4.26 -11.78 -8.96
CA LYS A 68 4.51 -13.19 -9.36
C LYS A 68 5.97 -13.40 -9.80
N PHE A 69 6.58 -12.40 -10.42
CA PHE A 69 8.01 -12.39 -10.77
C PHE A 69 8.93 -11.95 -9.62
N LYS A 70 8.41 -11.84 -8.39
CA LYS A 70 9.12 -11.37 -7.19
C LYS A 70 9.70 -9.96 -7.35
N LEU A 71 9.06 -9.13 -8.17
CA LEU A 71 9.32 -7.70 -8.20
C LEU A 71 8.63 -7.08 -6.99
N TYR A 72 9.43 -6.39 -6.19
CA TYR A 72 9.01 -5.67 -4.98
C TYR A 72 8.87 -4.18 -5.30
N ASN A 73 8.32 -3.42 -4.36
CA ASN A 73 7.91 -2.04 -4.50
C ASN A 73 6.97 -1.85 -5.70
N GLN A 74 5.92 -2.67 -5.75
CA GLN A 74 4.90 -2.55 -6.79
C GLN A 74 3.97 -1.36 -6.54
N GLU A 75 3.17 -1.00 -7.55
CA GLU A 75 2.09 -0.03 -7.38
C GLU A 75 0.92 -0.69 -6.62
N TYR A 76 0.33 0.06 -5.70
CA TYR A 76 -0.88 -0.26 -4.97
C TYR A 76 -1.87 0.89 -5.14
N GLN A 77 -3.15 0.61 -4.99
CA GLN A 77 -4.20 1.60 -5.13
C GLN A 77 -5.00 1.72 -3.85
N TYR A 78 -5.07 2.93 -3.30
CA TYR A 78 -6.02 3.30 -2.27
C TYR A 78 -7.28 3.88 -2.93
N ASN A 79 -8.45 3.37 -2.56
CA ASN A 79 -9.73 3.86 -3.03
C ASN A 79 -10.71 3.95 -1.86
N GLU A 80 -10.97 5.17 -1.42
CA GLU A 80 -12.08 5.46 -0.53
C GLU A 80 -13.38 5.31 -1.32
N VAL A 81 -13.89 4.07 -1.38
CA VAL A 81 -15.24 3.81 -1.89
C VAL A 81 -16.20 4.55 -0.97
N LYS A 82 -16.72 5.69 -1.44
CA LYS A 82 -17.96 6.25 -0.88
C LYS A 82 -18.95 5.09 -0.90
N LYS A 83 -19.52 4.73 0.26
CA LYS A 83 -20.61 3.74 0.36
C LYS A 83 -21.48 3.88 -0.89
N ASN A 84 -21.51 2.85 -1.73
CA ASN A 84 -22.31 2.87 -2.93
C ASN A 84 -23.74 3.26 -2.52
N PHE A 85 -24.34 4.20 -3.23
CA PHE A 85 -25.74 4.63 -3.12
C PHE A 85 -26.75 3.51 -3.48
N LYS A 86 -26.47 2.26 -3.08
CA LYS A 86 -27.28 1.06 -3.35
C LYS A 86 -27.73 0.32 -2.08
N ASP A 87 -27.48 0.87 -0.89
CA ASP A 87 -28.08 0.42 0.38
C ASP A 87 -29.17 1.42 0.85
N LEU A 88 -30.15 1.69 -0.01
CA LEU A 88 -31.42 2.35 0.34
C LEU A 88 -32.57 1.63 -0.35
#